data_AF-A0A094RWF8-F1
#
_entry.id   AF-A0A094RWF8-F1
#
_cell.length_a   1.000
_cell.length_b   1.000
_cell.length_c   1.000
_cell.angle_alpha   90.00
_cell.angle_beta   90.00
_cell.angle_gamma   90.00
#
_symmetry.space_group_name_H-M   'P 1'
#
loop_
_entity.id
_entity.type
_entity.pdbx_description
1 polymer ?
#
loop_
_entity_poly.entity_id
_entity_poly.type
_entity_poly.pdbx_seq_one_letter_code
_entity_poly.pdbx_strand_id
1 'polypeptide(L)'
;MAITPSKKSQPFRVTQINPWSALKTGFMLSVAFSIVFTVTIIIFWVLLTAAGFLTTFGNALGDLLGTSTVDFPSLLSLPRVLGLCLVFSALQIALWSGLALVWSVLYNLVVGLTGGVQVSLKEDN
;
A
#
# COMPACT_ATOMS: atom_id res chain seq x y z
N MET A 1 -12.18 -40.07 41.76
CA MET A 1 -11.83 -38.64 41.59
C MET A 1 -10.73 -38.58 40.54
N ALA A 2 -11.08 -38.27 39.28
CA ALA A 2 -10.12 -38.23 38.17
C ALA A 2 -9.60 -36.81 37.99
N ILE A 3 -8.29 -36.62 38.11
CA ILE A 3 -7.63 -35.35 37.80
C ILE A 3 -7.44 -35.27 36.29
N THR A 4 -8.31 -34.52 35.62
CA THR A 4 -8.10 -34.14 34.21
C THR A 4 -6.84 -33.28 34.15
N PRO A 5 -5.79 -33.69 33.41
CA PRO A 5 -4.58 -32.87 33.32
C PRO A 5 -4.91 -31.57 32.59
N SER A 6 -4.69 -30.45 33.27
CA SER A 6 -4.77 -29.11 32.68
C SER A 6 -3.80 -29.03 31.50
N LYS A 7 -4.33 -28.76 30.31
CA LYS A 7 -3.57 -28.58 29.08
C LYS A 7 -2.70 -27.33 29.22
N LYS A 8 -1.43 -27.54 29.58
CA LYS A 8 -0.44 -26.48 29.76
C LYS A 8 -0.17 -25.84 28.39
N SER A 9 -0.64 -24.60 28.19
CA SER A 9 -0.33 -23.82 26.99
C SER A 9 1.19 -23.66 26.87
N GLN A 10 1.79 -24.33 25.89
CA GLN A 10 3.20 -24.15 25.57
C GLN A 10 3.32 -22.97 24.59
N PRO A 11 4.22 -22.00 24.85
CA PRO A 11 4.41 -20.87 23.95
C PRO A 11 5.03 -21.36 22.63
N PHE A 12 4.36 -21.07 21.52
CA PHE A 12 4.88 -21.37 20.19
C PHE A 12 5.82 -20.24 19.75
N ARG A 13 6.93 -20.58 19.10
CA ARG A 13 7.90 -19.59 18.58
C ARG A 13 7.78 -19.50 17.07
N VAL A 14 7.70 -18.28 16.54
CA VAL A 14 7.88 -18.04 15.12
C VAL A 14 9.38 -17.96 14.86
N THR A 15 9.92 -19.01 14.24
CA THR A 15 11.36 -19.16 13.97
C THR A 15 11.72 -18.79 12.53
N GLN A 16 10.79 -18.87 11.58
CA GLN A 16 11.03 -18.50 10.19
C GLN A 16 9.76 -17.99 9.52
N ILE A 17 9.90 -17.05 8.59
CA ILE A 17 8.87 -16.60 7.67
C ILE A 17 9.23 -17.10 6.27
N ASN A 18 8.29 -17.76 5.59
CA ASN A 18 8.49 -18.23 4.22
C ASN A 18 8.35 -17.05 3.23
N PRO A 19 9.39 -16.70 2.45
CA PRO A 19 9.35 -15.59 1.50
C PRO A 19 8.22 -15.69 0.48
N TRP A 20 7.86 -16.91 0.07
CA TRP A 20 6.76 -17.14 -0.86
C TRP A 20 5.40 -16.76 -0.26
N SER A 21 5.22 -17.00 1.04
CA SER A 21 4.00 -16.60 1.74
C SER A 21 3.94 -15.09 1.91
N ALA A 22 5.05 -14.45 2.30
CA ALA A 22 5.14 -13.00 2.43
C ALA A 22 4.87 -12.29 1.10
N LEU A 23 5.35 -12.85 -0.01
CA LEU A 23 5.09 -12.34 -1.36
C LEU A 23 3.60 -12.38 -1.70
N LYS A 24 2.91 -13.49 -1.44
CA LYS A 24 1.46 -13.63 -1.70
C LYS A 24 0.64 -12.64 -0.88
N THR A 25 0.87 -12.58 0.43
CA THR A 25 0.15 -11.67 1.32
C THR A 25 0.44 -10.21 0.97
N GLY A 26 1.71 -9.87 0.71
CA GLY A 26 2.11 -8.54 0.29
C GLY A 26 1.52 -8.14 -1.06
N PHE A 27 1.45 -9.07 -2.02
CA PHE A 27 0.81 -8.82 -3.32
C PHE A 27 -0.69 -8.54 -3.17
N MET A 28 -1.42 -9.36 -2.40
CA MET A 28 -2.85 -9.13 -2.16
C MET A 28 -3.13 -7.80 -1.45
N LEU A 29 -2.33 -7.46 -0.43
CA LEU A 29 -2.41 -6.16 0.25
C LEU A 29 -2.14 -5.00 -0.71
N SER A 30 -1.14 -5.13 -1.58
CA SER A 30 -0.77 -4.09 -2.52
C SER A 30 -1.87 -3.83 -3.56
N VAL A 31 -2.51 -4.90 -4.06
CA VAL A 31 -3.67 -4.77 -4.96
C VAL A 31 -4.83 -4.07 -4.26
N ALA A 32 -5.14 -4.43 -3.01
CA ALA A 32 -6.18 -3.76 -2.24
C ALA A 32 -5.88 -2.25 -2.08
N PHE A 33 -4.63 -1.90 -1.77
CA PHE A 33 -4.21 -0.51 -1.65
C PHE A 33 -4.32 0.24 -2.98
N SER A 34 -3.96 -0.38 -4.11
CA SER A 34 -4.05 0.23 -5.43
C SER A 34 -5.49 0.59 -5.82
N ILE A 35 -6.47 -0.23 -5.44
CA ILE A 35 -7.89 0.08 -5.69
C ILE A 35 -8.30 1.32 -4.90
N VAL A 36 -7.98 1.37 -3.60
CA VAL A 36 -8.28 2.53 -2.75
C VAL A 36 -7.59 3.78 -3.29
N PHE A 37 -6.31 3.68 -3.65
CA PHE A 37 -5.52 4.79 -4.18
C PHE A 37 -6.11 5.33 -5.50
N THR A 38 -6.50 4.45 -6.41
CA THR A 38 -7.15 4.83 -7.66
C THR A 38 -8.46 5.59 -7.40
N VAL A 39 -9.31 5.08 -6.50
CA VAL A 39 -10.56 5.75 -6.12
C VAL A 39 -10.30 7.11 -5.48
N THR A 40 -9.31 7.21 -4.59
CA THR A 40 -8.91 8.48 -3.97
C THR A 40 -8.49 9.52 -5.02
N ILE A 41 -7.69 9.13 -6.01
CA ILE A 41 -7.26 10.05 -7.09
C ILE A 41 -8.45 10.51 -7.93
N ILE A 42 -9.40 9.61 -8.24
CA ILE A 42 -10.60 9.97 -9.00
C ILE A 42 -11.42 11.01 -8.23
N ILE A 43 -11.68 10.77 -6.95
CA ILE A 43 -12.43 11.71 -6.10
C ILE A 43 -11.68 13.05 -6.05
N PHE A 44 -10.38 13.03 -5.83
CA PHE A 44 -9.55 14.23 -5.78
C PHE A 44 -9.62 15.03 -7.09
N TRP A 45 -9.54 14.35 -8.23
CA TRP A 45 -9.67 14.98 -9.54
C TRP A 45 -11.03 15.65 -9.76
N VAL A 46 -12.11 14.98 -9.37
CA VAL A 46 -13.47 15.54 -9.43
C VAL A 46 -13.59 16.78 -8.56
N LEU A 47 -13.06 16.73 -7.33
CA LEU A 47 -13.07 17.88 -6.41
C LEU A 47 -12.29 19.08 -6.96
N LEU A 48 -11.09 18.85 -7.51
CA LEU A 48 -10.28 19.93 -8.11
C LEU A 48 -10.96 20.56 -9.34
N THR A 49 -11.62 19.74 -10.15
CA THR A 49 -12.35 20.20 -11.34
C THR A 49 -13.61 20.98 -10.93
N ALA A 50 -14.39 20.47 -9.98
CA ALA A 50 -15.58 21.13 -9.47
C ALA A 50 -15.26 22.47 -8.77
N ALA A 51 -14.13 22.55 -8.07
CA ALA A 51 -13.66 23.76 -7.42
C ALA A 51 -13.08 24.81 -8.40
N GLY A 52 -12.93 24.49 -9.69
CA GLY A 52 -12.28 25.39 -10.65
C GLY A 52 -10.81 25.69 -10.30
N PHE A 53 -10.15 24.81 -9.53
CA PHE A 53 -8.77 25.03 -9.13
C PHE A 53 -7.83 25.00 -10.35
N LEU A 54 -8.07 24.07 -11.28
CA LEU A 54 -7.25 23.88 -12.48
C LEU A 54 -7.25 25.11 -13.40
N THR A 55 -8.38 25.81 -13.52
CA THR A 55 -8.49 27.04 -14.31
C THR A 55 -7.82 28.21 -13.59
N THR A 56 -8.09 28.37 -12.29
CA THR A 56 -7.49 29.45 -11.47
C THR A 56 -5.97 29.35 -11.44
N PHE A 57 -5.43 28.15 -11.26
CA PHE A 57 -3.99 27.90 -11.25
C PHE A 57 -3.35 28.14 -12.63
N GLY A 58 -4.03 27.72 -13.71
CA GLY A 58 -3.57 27.99 -15.07
C GLY A 58 -3.51 29.49 -15.40
N ASN A 59 -4.50 30.26 -14.96
CA ASN A 59 -4.52 31.70 -15.12
C ASN A 59 -3.39 32.38 -14.35
N ALA A 60 -3.16 31.99 -13.09
CA ALA A 60 -2.07 32.53 -12.27
C ALA A 60 -0.68 32.28 -12.89
N LEU A 61 -0.47 31.10 -13.49
CA LEU A 61 0.75 30.81 -14.23
C LEU A 61 0.85 31.58 -15.56
N GLY A 62 -0.26 31.75 -16.27
CA GLY A 62 -0.31 32.56 -17.49
C GLY A 62 0.06 34.02 -17.24
N ASP A 63 -0.40 34.59 -16.13
CA ASP A 63 -0.08 35.96 -15.71
C ASP A 63 1.40 36.13 -15.34
N LEU A 64 2.02 35.12 -14.72
CA LEU A 64 3.44 35.15 -14.34
C LEU A 64 4.40 34.93 -15.52
N LEU A 65 4.00 34.07 -16.46
CA LEU A 65 4.84 33.67 -17.60
C LEU A 65 4.59 34.55 -18.84
N GLY A 66 3.56 35.41 -18.83
CA GLY A 66 3.16 36.22 -19.99
C GLY A 66 2.64 35.38 -21.18
N THR A 67 2.42 34.08 -20.98
CA THR A 67 1.96 33.13 -22.00
C THR A 67 0.49 32.81 -21.77
N SER A 68 -0.38 33.26 -22.67
CA SER A 68 -1.84 33.12 -22.57
C SER A 68 -2.39 31.72 -22.92
N THR A 69 -1.59 30.65 -22.87
CA THR A 69 -1.87 29.45 -23.69
C THR A 69 -1.64 28.10 -23.02
N VAL A 70 -1.37 28.03 -21.72
CA VAL A 70 -1.31 26.71 -21.07
C VAL A 70 -2.69 26.32 -20.60
N ASP A 71 -3.39 25.56 -21.45
CA ASP A 71 -4.71 25.01 -21.17
C ASP A 71 -4.61 23.83 -20.18
N PHE A 72 -4.27 24.12 -18.92
CA PHE A 72 -4.12 23.15 -17.82
C PHE A 72 -5.31 22.20 -17.64
N PRO A 73 -6.59 22.64 -17.79
CA PRO A 73 -7.74 21.74 -17.74
C PRO A 73 -7.69 20.64 -18.83
N SER A 74 -7.17 20.95 -20.01
CA SER A 74 -6.99 19.96 -21.09
C SER A 74 -5.83 19.00 -20.80
N LEU A 75 -4.76 19.51 -20.17
CA LEU A 75 -3.58 18.74 -19.80
C LEU A 75 -3.88 17.73 -18.69
N LEU A 76 -4.78 18.06 -17.76
CA LEU A 76 -5.25 17.19 -16.68
C LEU A 76 -6.63 16.60 -16.98
N SER A 77 -6.92 16.26 -18.24
CA SER A 77 -8.16 15.57 -18.60
C SER A 77 -8.29 14.22 -17.90
N LEU A 78 -9.54 13.83 -17.58
CA LEU A 78 -9.87 12.59 -16.87
C LEU A 78 -9.18 11.35 -17.46
N PRO A 79 -9.17 11.11 -18.79
CA PRO A 79 -8.51 9.94 -19.37
C PRO A 79 -6.99 9.92 -19.11
N ARG A 80 -6.34 11.08 -19.12
CA ARG A 80 -4.90 11.18 -18.87
C ARG A 80 -4.57 10.96 -17.40
N VAL A 81 -5.38 11.51 -16.50
CA VAL A 81 -5.23 11.31 -15.05
C VAL A 81 -5.46 9.85 -14.69
N LEU A 82 -6.47 9.19 -15.25
CA LEU A 82 -6.67 7.75 -15.09
C LEU A 82 -5.50 6.94 -15.64
N GLY A 83 -5.00 7.28 -16.84
CA GLY A 83 -3.84 6.60 -17.43
C GLY A 83 -2.59 6.69 -16.55
N LEU A 84 -2.27 7.89 -16.04
CA LEU A 84 -1.16 8.07 -15.10
C LEU A 84 -1.40 7.32 -13.79
N CYS A 85 -2.61 7.41 -13.24
CA CYS A 85 -3.00 6.72 -12.02
C CYS A 85 -2.78 5.21 -12.13
N LEU A 86 -3.10 4.59 -13.27
CA LEU A 86 -2.88 3.16 -13.50
C LEU A 86 -1.39 2.79 -13.49
N VAL A 87 -0.54 3.60 -14.12
CA VAL A 87 0.92 3.38 -14.11
C VAL A 87 1.48 3.51 -12.69
N PHE A 88 1.10 4.56 -11.97
CA PHE A 88 1.51 4.75 -10.57
C PHE A 88 1.01 3.63 -9.66
N SER A 89 -0.22 3.16 -9.87
CA SER A 89 -0.79 2.01 -9.18
C SER A 89 0.02 0.73 -9.42
N ALA A 90 0.39 0.44 -10.66
CA ALA A 90 1.23 -0.73 -10.97
C ALA A 90 2.61 -0.64 -10.31
N LEU A 91 3.22 0.54 -10.32
CA LEU A 91 4.50 0.80 -9.66
C LEU A 91 4.39 0.59 -8.13
N GLN A 92 3.35 1.13 -7.51
CA GLN A 92 3.06 0.94 -6.09
C GLN A 92 2.95 -0.55 -5.76
N ILE A 93 2.24 -1.32 -6.59
CA ILE A 93 2.04 -2.75 -6.34
C ILE A 93 3.39 -3.49 -6.32
N ALA A 94 4.25 -3.18 -7.30
CA ALA A 94 5.58 -3.78 -7.38
C ALA A 94 6.45 -3.39 -6.18
N LEU A 95 6.44 -2.11 -5.77
CA LEU A 95 7.19 -1.60 -4.63
C LEU A 95 6.82 -2.30 -3.32
N TRP A 96 5.53 -2.35 -2.97
CA TRP A 96 5.07 -2.93 -1.71
C TRP A 96 5.21 -4.46 -1.68
N SER A 97 4.95 -5.13 -2.79
CA SER A 97 5.13 -6.57 -2.90
C SER A 97 6.61 -6.97 -2.79
N GLY A 98 7.52 -6.23 -3.45
CA GLY A 98 8.95 -6.43 -3.31
C GLY A 98 9.44 -6.18 -1.89
N LEU A 99 8.93 -5.13 -1.24
CA LEU A 99 9.27 -4.82 0.15
C LEU A 99 8.85 -5.94 1.11
N ALA A 100 7.69 -6.58 0.91
CA ALA A 100 7.26 -7.73 1.70
C ALA A 100 8.23 -8.92 1.60
N LEU A 101 8.80 -9.16 0.42
CA LEU A 101 9.82 -10.19 0.22
C LEU A 101 11.11 -9.84 0.99
N VAL A 102 11.56 -8.59 0.91
CA VAL A 102 12.73 -8.10 1.66
C VAL A 102 12.52 -8.26 3.17
N TRP A 103 11.36 -7.86 3.70
CA TRP A 103 11.03 -8.02 5.12
C TRP A 103 11.10 -9.48 5.59
N SER A 104 10.63 -10.44 4.76
CA SER A 104 10.72 -11.85 5.09
C SER A 104 12.16 -12.34 5.22
N VAL A 105 13.04 -11.93 4.29
CA VAL A 105 14.45 -12.32 4.33
C VAL A 105 15.16 -11.68 5.53
N LEU A 106 14.92 -10.40 5.78
CA LEU A 106 15.49 -9.69 6.93
C LEU A 106 15.07 -10.33 8.26
N TYR A 107 13.79 -10.72 8.40
CA TYR A 107 13.33 -11.42 9.60
C TYR A 107 14.09 -12.73 9.82
N ASN A 108 14.24 -13.55 8.76
CA ASN A 108 14.94 -14.82 8.86
C ASN A 108 16.41 -14.66 9.29
N LEU A 109 17.08 -13.57 8.89
CA LEU A 109 18.45 -13.27 9.31
C LEU A 109 18.51 -12.89 10.80
N VAL A 110 17.57 -12.07 11.29
CA VAL A 110 17.56 -11.59 12.68
C VAL A 110 17.18 -12.70 13.66
N VAL A 111 16.36 -13.67 13.26
CA VAL A 111 15.99 -14.79 14.14
C VAL A 111 17.19 -15.67 14.51
N GLY A 112 18.16 -15.84 13.60
CA GLY A 112 19.40 -16.56 13.92
C GLY A 112 20.19 -15.93 15.08
N LEU A 113 20.01 -14.62 15.31
CA LEU A 113 20.66 -13.88 16.38
C LEU A 113 19.80 -13.75 17.66
N THR A 114 18.48 -13.72 17.52
CA THR A 114 17.55 -13.38 18.63
C THR A 114 16.78 -14.58 19.19
N GLY A 115 16.79 -15.73 18.52
CA GLY A 115 16.06 -16.93 18.95
C GLY A 115 14.55 -16.90 18.69
N GLY A 116 14.08 -15.94 17.87
CA GLY A 116 12.71 -15.86 17.35
C GLY A 116 11.72 -15.11 18.24
N VAL A 117 10.51 -14.89 17.73
CA VAL A 117 9.43 -14.21 18.46
C VAL A 117 8.56 -15.26 19.15
N GLN A 118 8.40 -15.16 20.48
CA GLN A 118 7.47 -16.01 21.25
C GLN A 118 6.04 -15.50 21.08
N VAL A 119 5.13 -16.39 20.70
CA VAL A 119 3.72 -16.11 20.51
C VAL A 119 2.91 -17.01 21.45
N SER A 120 2.05 -16.40 22.28
CA SER A 120 1.13 -17.15 23.13
C SER A 120 -0.19 -17.29 22.39
N LEU A 121 -0.52 -18.52 21.99
CA LEU A 121 -1.80 -18.82 21.34
C LEU A 121 -2.88 -18.96 22.42
N LYS A 122 -3.93 -18.15 22.34
CA LYS A 122 -5.17 -18.42 23.08
C LYS A 122 -6.00 -19.39 22.25
N GLU A 123 -6.33 -20.55 22.82
CA GLU A 123 -7.31 -21.46 22.23
C GLU A 123 -8.70 -20.87 22.49
N ASP A 124 -9.36 -20.40 21.44
CA ASP A 124 -10.78 -19.99 21.48
C ASP A 124 -11.63 -21.27 21.46
N ASN A 125 -12.54 -21.42 22.43
CA ASN A 125 -13.33 -22.63 22.70
C ASN A 125 -14.66 -22.59 21.98
#